data_AF-A0A7N5JFJ5-F1
#
_entry.id   AF-A0A7N5JFJ5-F1
#
_cell.length_a   1.000
_cell.length_b   1.000
_cell.length_c   1.000
_cell.angle_alpha   90.00
_cell.angle_beta   90.00
_cell.angle_gamma   90.00
#
_symmetry.space_group_name_H-M   'P 1'
#
loop_
_entity.id
_entity.type
_entity.pdbx_description
1 polymer ?
#
loop_
_entity_poly.entity_id
_entity_poly.type
_entity_poly.pdbx_seq_one_letter_code
_entity_poly.pdbx_strand_id
1 'polypeptide(L)'
;MCWGYQSSMPLLLNAILILWISTVGVQAFSYCNFPKINHGIIYGKEEPEELLPISIGEIYYYSCEYNFASPSRSFWTRIICTEQGWSPTPKCLRLCFFPSVENGHSASSGQTHLEGDIVQIVCDVGYSLPDNSDTISCLEDGWSSPPKCSSTNIECLLPVLKANVHVYPRQVKYKAGDVLQFSCGQKLTRVGPDSVQCYYFGWSPNFPTCKGQVQSCGQPPQLLNGKMKAVRKEEYGHGETVEYDCPPYFLMTGPKKVQCVDGEWTNLPTCVGQVKACGSVPHLKDGYARFSSLPLQHGVSVELSCRDTHTMIGNNVITCIDGMWTELPKCVETNQLKSCRRPILHTETLMNLLVREYNHSARINYRCLGKVRRMQSICINGKWYPEQDCRERWREFCPPPPQIPNAQNMLTTVNYHNKAKVAVLCKENYVLLGPREIVCKNGQWQSLPQCIESTQYCGPPPPISNGDISSFPLSVYPPGSTVQYRCQSFYELRGSIDVICRNGQWSEPPKCIGRRLVTSVLVLWGVLLGPPSDTCSTEAWTHPSTEEPETGKRRAASHSHITAQGGLRTAWFFSVLTGLLAFKSNNGTRTKS
;
A
#
# COMPACT_ATOMS: atom_id res chain seq x y z
N MET A 1 -29.94 12.97 -95.64
CA MET A 1 -29.87 11.66 -96.31
C MET A 1 -28.77 11.75 -97.37
N CYS A 2 -27.79 10.84 -97.35
CA CYS A 2 -26.99 10.40 -98.50
C CYS A 2 -26.26 9.10 -98.10
N TRP A 3 -26.13 8.16 -99.03
CA TRP A 3 -25.28 6.97 -98.92
C TRP A 3 -24.00 7.21 -99.75
N GLY A 4 -22.89 6.48 -99.63
CA GLY A 4 -22.55 5.33 -98.78
C GLY A 4 -21.30 4.61 -99.32
N TYR A 5 -21.07 3.36 -98.91
CA TYR A 5 -20.02 2.42 -99.37
C TYR A 5 -18.54 2.78 -99.07
N GLN A 6 -17.56 1.84 -99.06
CA GLN A 6 -17.42 0.57 -98.30
C GLN A 6 -16.08 -0.12 -98.66
N SER A 7 -15.42 -0.78 -97.68
CA SER A 7 -14.16 -1.56 -97.82
C SER A 7 -12.90 -0.69 -98.11
N SER A 8 -11.67 -1.08 -97.78
CA SER A 8 -11.10 -2.38 -97.33
C SER A 8 -9.79 -2.20 -96.54
N MET A 9 -9.46 -3.12 -95.62
CA MET A 9 -8.07 -3.32 -95.14
C MET A 9 -7.28 -4.21 -96.10
N PRO A 10 -5.94 -4.05 -96.15
CA PRO A 10 -5.10 -5.15 -95.66
C PRO A 10 -3.88 -4.69 -94.83
N LEU A 11 -3.25 -5.63 -94.13
CA LEU A 11 -1.95 -5.45 -93.46
C LEU A 11 -0.79 -5.77 -94.43
N LEU A 12 0.38 -5.15 -94.25
CA LEU A 12 1.64 -5.88 -94.02
C LEU A 12 2.80 -4.93 -93.59
N LEU A 13 3.92 -5.53 -93.19
CA LEU A 13 5.04 -4.90 -92.47
C LEU A 13 6.17 -4.36 -93.38
N ASN A 14 7.09 -3.63 -92.74
CA ASN A 14 8.43 -3.21 -93.17
C ASN A 14 8.50 -1.95 -94.07
N ALA A 15 9.48 -1.03 -93.91
CA ALA A 15 10.65 -1.05 -93.03
C ALA A 15 11.12 0.35 -92.60
N ILE A 16 11.74 0.43 -91.42
CA ILE A 16 12.95 1.23 -91.11
C ILE A 16 12.90 2.73 -91.45
N LEU A 17 12.68 3.54 -90.41
CA LEU A 17 13.36 4.82 -90.23
C LEU A 17 13.96 4.82 -88.81
N ILE A 18 15.27 5.04 -88.66
CA ILE A 18 15.98 4.88 -87.38
C ILE A 18 16.85 6.12 -87.12
N LEU A 19 16.95 6.50 -85.84
CA LEU A 19 17.65 7.67 -85.28
C LEU A 19 17.02 9.03 -85.69
N TRP A 20 16.87 10.01 -84.80
CA TRP A 20 17.39 10.15 -83.43
C TRP A 20 16.27 10.48 -82.42
N ILE A 21 16.10 9.64 -81.40
CA ILE A 21 15.82 10.10 -80.03
C ILE A 21 16.82 9.38 -79.14
N SER A 22 17.60 10.16 -78.39
CA SER A 22 18.65 9.66 -77.50
C SER A 22 18.10 8.74 -76.41
N THR A 23 18.91 7.79 -75.96
CA THR A 23 18.60 6.96 -74.79
C THR A 23 18.58 7.80 -73.51
N VAL A 24 17.44 8.43 -73.22
CA VAL A 24 17.07 8.81 -71.86
C VAL A 24 16.22 7.69 -71.28
N GLY A 25 16.87 6.54 -71.06
CA GLY A 25 16.41 5.65 -70.01
C GLY A 25 16.58 6.44 -68.72
N VAL A 26 15.50 7.04 -68.21
CA VAL A 26 15.50 7.68 -66.90
C VAL A 26 15.76 6.56 -65.90
N GLN A 27 17.00 6.42 -65.47
CA GLN A 27 17.32 5.67 -64.26
C GLN A 27 16.64 6.43 -63.12
N ALA A 28 15.44 5.94 -62.76
CA ALA A 28 14.79 6.28 -61.52
C ALA A 28 15.67 5.71 -60.40
N PHE A 29 16.68 6.50 -60.00
CA PHE A 29 17.49 6.24 -58.82
C PHE A 29 16.53 6.09 -57.64
N SER A 30 16.38 4.87 -57.14
CA SER A 30 15.44 4.49 -56.10
C SER A 30 15.97 4.91 -54.72
N TYR A 31 16.07 6.22 -54.53
CA TYR A 31 16.49 6.85 -53.28
C TYR A 31 15.41 6.75 -52.20
N CYS A 32 15.84 6.75 -50.94
CA CYS A 32 14.94 6.93 -49.81
C CYS A 32 14.86 8.41 -49.39
N ASN A 33 13.64 8.87 -49.06
CA ASN A 33 13.46 10.09 -48.30
C ASN A 33 13.91 9.87 -46.84
N PHE A 34 14.33 10.93 -46.14
CA PHE A 34 14.62 10.84 -44.71
C PHE A 34 13.40 10.29 -43.95
N PRO A 35 13.55 9.23 -43.12
CA PRO A 35 12.41 8.56 -42.52
C PRO A 35 11.72 9.49 -41.51
N LYS A 36 10.40 9.62 -41.62
CA LYS A 36 9.56 10.33 -40.64
C LYS A 36 8.85 9.28 -39.79
N ILE A 37 9.13 9.26 -38.50
CA ILE A 37 8.69 8.22 -37.56
C ILE A 37 7.94 8.92 -36.43
N ASN A 38 6.63 8.73 -36.33
CA ASN A 38 5.87 9.21 -35.17
C ASN A 38 6.44 8.51 -33.92
N HIS A 39 6.71 9.29 -32.86
CA HIS A 39 7.33 8.81 -31.63
C HIS A 39 8.67 8.07 -31.82
N GLY A 40 9.44 8.39 -32.87
CA GLY A 40 10.72 7.76 -33.19
C GLY A 40 11.89 8.73 -33.33
N ILE A 41 13.03 8.36 -32.76
CA ILE A 41 14.28 9.14 -32.76
C ILE A 41 15.30 8.44 -33.66
N ILE A 42 15.87 9.15 -34.63
CA ILE A 42 16.83 8.62 -35.60
C ILE A 42 18.26 9.06 -35.23
N TYR A 43 19.20 8.14 -35.30
CA TYR A 43 20.62 8.36 -35.05
C TYR A 43 21.42 8.13 -36.34
N GLY A 44 22.36 9.03 -36.66
CA GLY A 44 23.27 8.84 -37.81
C GLY A 44 23.87 10.09 -38.45
N LYS A 45 23.44 11.31 -38.10
CA LYS A 45 24.05 12.56 -38.59
C LYS A 45 23.91 13.69 -37.56
N GLU A 46 24.88 14.60 -37.53
CA GLU A 46 24.74 15.91 -36.88
C GLU A 46 24.13 16.90 -37.90
N GLU A 47 23.06 17.56 -37.48
CA GLU A 47 22.19 18.51 -38.23
C GLU A 47 21.53 18.02 -39.55
N PRO A 48 20.27 18.45 -39.84
CA PRO A 48 19.52 17.99 -41.00
C PRO A 48 19.65 18.93 -42.22
N GLU A 49 20.41 18.51 -43.24
CA GLU A 49 20.15 18.95 -44.62
C GLU A 49 18.92 18.19 -45.16
N GLU A 50 17.72 18.72 -44.92
CA GLU A 50 16.42 18.06 -45.20
C GLU A 50 16.13 17.72 -46.68
N LEU A 51 17.07 17.96 -47.60
CA LEU A 51 16.85 17.97 -49.05
C LEU A 51 17.72 16.99 -49.86
N LEU A 52 18.64 16.26 -49.23
CA LEU A 52 19.48 15.29 -49.95
C LEU A 52 18.84 13.88 -49.97
N PRO A 53 18.65 13.26 -51.15
CA PRO A 53 18.10 11.92 -51.27
C PRO A 53 19.09 10.85 -50.77
N ILE A 54 18.61 9.87 -50.00
CA ILE A 54 19.46 8.87 -49.34
C ILE A 54 19.69 7.68 -50.30
N SER A 55 20.96 7.28 -50.43
CA SER A 55 21.40 6.18 -51.29
C SER A 55 20.91 4.81 -50.84
N ILE A 56 20.69 3.91 -51.81
CA ILE A 56 20.40 2.49 -51.55
C ILE A 56 21.57 1.86 -50.80
N GLY A 57 21.26 1.03 -49.80
CA GLY A 57 22.25 0.38 -48.94
C GLY A 57 22.66 1.18 -47.70
N GLU A 58 22.28 2.47 -47.60
CA GLU A 58 22.51 3.27 -46.41
C GLU A 58 21.76 2.71 -45.19
N ILE A 59 22.39 2.83 -44.02
CA ILE A 59 21.94 2.21 -42.78
C ILE A 59 21.75 3.28 -41.70
N TYR A 60 20.52 3.38 -41.20
CA TYR A 60 20.20 4.19 -40.03
C TYR A 60 19.75 3.30 -38.87
N TYR A 61 19.84 3.84 -37.66
CA TYR A 61 19.24 3.26 -36.47
C TYR A 61 18.18 4.21 -35.93
N TYR A 62 17.05 3.68 -35.49
CA TYR A 62 16.06 4.42 -34.73
C TYR A 62 15.74 3.75 -33.39
N SER A 63 15.35 4.56 -32.41
CA SER A 63 14.68 4.16 -31.19
C SER A 63 13.28 4.76 -31.15
N CYS A 64 12.49 4.40 -30.14
CA CYS A 64 11.17 4.97 -29.90
C CYS A 64 11.16 5.77 -28.60
N GLU A 65 10.27 6.76 -28.52
CA GLU A 65 9.99 7.52 -27.29
C GLU A 65 9.41 6.64 -26.18
N TYR A 66 9.38 7.18 -24.95
CA TYR A 66 8.83 6.50 -23.77
C TYR A 66 7.42 5.95 -24.04
N ASN A 67 7.19 4.71 -23.60
CA ASN A 67 5.94 3.96 -23.81
C ASN A 67 5.57 3.66 -25.28
N PHE A 68 6.55 3.64 -26.19
CA PHE A 68 6.45 3.06 -27.53
C PHE A 68 7.61 2.06 -27.78
N ALA A 69 7.44 1.14 -28.74
CA ALA A 69 8.47 0.20 -29.16
C ALA A 69 8.45 -0.07 -30.68
N SER A 70 9.60 -0.42 -31.23
CA SER A 70 9.68 -0.91 -32.61
C SER A 70 9.03 -2.31 -32.74
N PRO A 71 8.58 -2.72 -33.94
CA PRO A 71 8.00 -4.05 -34.18
C PRO A 71 8.93 -5.22 -33.79
N SER A 72 10.25 -5.00 -33.83
CA SER A 72 11.27 -5.98 -33.44
C SER A 72 11.57 -6.01 -31.94
N ARG A 73 10.94 -5.13 -31.13
CA ARG A 73 11.21 -4.92 -29.70
C ARG A 73 12.72 -4.78 -29.39
N SER A 74 13.45 -4.05 -30.24
CA SER A 74 14.88 -3.71 -30.04
C SER A 74 15.05 -2.21 -29.83
N PHE A 75 15.72 -1.80 -28.75
CA PHE A 75 15.97 -0.38 -28.42
C PHE A 75 16.61 0.35 -29.60
N TRP A 76 17.63 -0.26 -30.21
CA TRP A 76 18.23 0.19 -31.46
C TRP A 76 17.69 -0.68 -32.59
N THR A 77 16.85 -0.12 -33.45
CA THR A 77 16.29 -0.82 -34.61
C THR A 77 16.97 -0.35 -35.89
N ARG A 78 17.70 -1.26 -36.53
CA ARG A 78 18.38 -1.02 -37.81
C ARG A 78 17.36 -0.95 -38.94
N ILE A 79 17.46 0.07 -39.79
CA ILE A 79 16.75 0.19 -41.06
C ILE A 79 17.75 0.40 -42.19
N ILE A 80 17.41 -0.12 -43.38
CA ILE A 80 18.23 -0.05 -44.59
C ILE A 80 17.40 0.60 -45.69
N CYS A 81 17.99 1.50 -46.48
CA CYS A 81 17.36 1.94 -47.72
C CYS A 81 17.46 0.83 -48.79
N THR A 82 16.32 0.37 -49.31
CA THR A 82 16.25 -0.59 -50.44
C THR A 82 15.52 0.05 -51.61
N GLU A 83 15.49 -0.64 -52.76
CA GLU A 83 14.74 -0.22 -53.95
C GLU A 83 13.22 -0.04 -53.70
N GLN A 84 12.69 -0.60 -52.60
CA GLN A 84 11.29 -0.47 -52.17
C GLN A 84 11.10 0.55 -51.03
N GLY A 85 12.14 1.29 -50.65
CA GLY A 85 12.15 2.22 -49.51
C GLY A 85 12.79 1.63 -48.26
N TRP A 86 12.38 2.10 -47.07
CA TRP A 86 12.97 1.66 -45.80
C TRP A 86 12.53 0.24 -45.40
N SER A 87 13.51 -0.63 -45.18
CA SER A 87 13.30 -2.02 -44.74
C SER A 87 14.07 -2.34 -43.45
N PRO A 88 13.41 -2.85 -42.39
CA PRO A 88 11.96 -2.92 -42.22
C PRO A 88 11.36 -1.50 -42.17
N THR A 89 10.07 -1.37 -42.51
CA THR A 89 9.38 -0.08 -42.46
C THR A 89 9.39 0.48 -41.03
N PRO A 90 10.00 1.67 -40.79
CA PRO A 90 10.15 2.20 -39.44
C PRO A 90 8.80 2.68 -38.90
N LYS A 91 8.45 2.21 -37.70
CA LYS A 91 7.31 2.70 -36.91
C LYS A 91 7.53 2.41 -35.44
N CYS A 92 6.89 3.21 -34.59
CA CYS A 92 6.85 3.00 -33.15
C CYS A 92 5.40 2.67 -32.77
N LEU A 93 5.19 1.52 -32.13
CA LEU A 93 3.90 1.01 -31.70
C LEU A 93 3.71 1.26 -30.21
N ARG A 94 2.49 1.59 -29.80
CA ARG A 94 2.18 1.92 -28.41
C ARG A 94 2.43 0.75 -27.46
N LEU A 95 3.00 1.02 -26.30
CA LEU A 95 3.12 0.09 -25.17
C LEU A 95 2.08 0.43 -24.08
N CYS A 96 1.09 -0.43 -23.90
CA CYS A 96 0.12 -0.31 -22.82
C CYS A 96 0.53 -1.19 -21.64
N PHE A 97 0.99 -0.58 -20.55
CA PHE A 97 1.15 -1.28 -19.27
C PHE A 97 -0.22 -1.61 -18.68
N PHE A 98 -0.45 -2.88 -18.30
CA PHE A 98 -1.69 -3.33 -17.69
C PHE A 98 -1.52 -3.46 -16.15
N PRO A 99 -2.14 -2.59 -15.34
CA PRO A 99 -2.02 -2.63 -13.88
C PRO A 99 -2.87 -3.74 -13.24
N SER A 100 -2.64 -3.97 -11.94
CA SER A 100 -3.55 -4.71 -11.06
C SER A 100 -4.99 -4.15 -11.13
N VAL A 101 -5.99 -4.99 -11.41
CA VAL A 101 -7.40 -4.59 -11.48
C VAL A 101 -7.99 -4.41 -10.09
N GLU A 102 -8.68 -3.29 -9.84
CA GLU A 102 -9.40 -3.08 -8.59
C GLU A 102 -10.77 -3.78 -8.64
N ASN A 103 -11.06 -4.64 -7.65
CA ASN A 103 -12.27 -5.48 -7.55
C ASN A 103 -12.44 -6.45 -8.74
N GLY A 104 -11.33 -7.02 -9.21
CA GLY A 104 -11.30 -8.04 -10.27
C GLY A 104 -9.90 -8.61 -10.44
N HIS A 105 -9.74 -9.52 -11.40
CA HIS A 105 -8.49 -10.21 -11.70
C HIS A 105 -8.28 -10.41 -13.21
N SER A 106 -7.02 -10.38 -13.65
CA SER A 106 -6.62 -10.66 -15.04
C SER A 106 -5.23 -11.30 -15.06
N ALA A 107 -5.00 -12.26 -15.97
CA ALA A 107 -3.69 -12.85 -16.19
C ALA A 107 -2.64 -11.83 -16.70
N SER A 108 -3.08 -10.72 -17.30
CA SER A 108 -2.24 -9.61 -17.77
C SER A 108 -1.79 -8.64 -16.66
N SER A 109 -2.20 -8.84 -15.41
CA SER A 109 -1.83 -7.96 -14.28
C SER A 109 -0.31 -7.85 -14.15
N GLY A 110 0.23 -6.64 -14.33
CA GLY A 110 1.68 -6.37 -14.32
C GLY A 110 2.40 -6.59 -15.66
N GLN A 111 1.69 -6.92 -16.74
CA GLN A 111 2.28 -7.13 -18.07
C GLN A 111 2.26 -5.86 -18.92
N THR A 112 3.09 -5.81 -19.96
CA THR A 112 3.08 -4.72 -20.96
C THR A 112 2.69 -5.29 -22.33
N HIS A 113 1.62 -4.72 -22.88
CA HIS A 113 0.99 -5.10 -24.14
C HIS A 113 1.39 -4.15 -25.26
N LEU A 114 1.31 -4.61 -26.51
CA LEU A 114 1.43 -3.75 -27.69
C LEU A 114 0.08 -3.29 -28.20
N GLU A 115 0.09 -2.17 -28.91
CA GLU A 115 -0.98 -1.69 -29.78
C GLU A 115 -1.61 -2.83 -30.61
N GLY A 116 -2.93 -3.00 -30.48
CA GLY A 116 -3.69 -4.09 -31.08
C GLY A 116 -3.93 -5.30 -30.16
N ASP A 117 -3.22 -5.45 -29.04
CA ASP A 117 -3.49 -6.50 -28.05
C ASP A 117 -4.86 -6.28 -27.37
N ILE A 118 -5.54 -7.39 -27.05
CA ILE A 118 -6.80 -7.42 -26.29
C ILE A 118 -6.57 -8.20 -25.00
N VAL A 119 -7.04 -7.66 -23.88
CA VAL A 119 -6.91 -8.24 -22.53
C VAL A 119 -8.28 -8.52 -21.93
N GLN A 120 -8.46 -9.72 -21.38
CA GLN A 120 -9.66 -10.12 -20.64
C GLN A 120 -9.53 -9.80 -19.14
N ILE A 121 -10.63 -9.39 -18.52
CA ILE A 121 -10.75 -8.98 -17.12
C ILE A 121 -11.96 -9.70 -16.51
N VAL A 122 -11.73 -10.42 -15.42
CA VAL A 122 -12.80 -11.07 -14.65
C VAL A 122 -13.06 -10.24 -13.39
N CYS A 123 -14.18 -9.53 -13.35
CA CYS A 123 -14.55 -8.75 -12.17
C CYS A 123 -15.02 -9.64 -11.01
N ASP A 124 -14.78 -9.19 -9.78
CA ASP A 124 -15.22 -9.87 -8.57
C ASP A 124 -16.76 -9.76 -8.41
N VAL A 125 -17.34 -10.70 -7.66
CA VAL A 125 -18.81 -10.80 -7.50
C VAL A 125 -19.40 -9.50 -6.95
N GLY A 126 -20.25 -8.86 -7.75
CA GLY A 126 -20.86 -7.56 -7.45
C GLY A 126 -20.23 -6.38 -8.19
N TYR A 127 -19.24 -6.59 -9.05
CA TYR A 127 -18.58 -5.55 -9.84
C TYR A 127 -18.59 -5.87 -11.34
N SER A 128 -18.50 -4.84 -12.19
CA SER A 128 -18.40 -4.99 -13.65
C SER A 128 -17.51 -3.91 -14.27
N LEU A 129 -16.99 -4.15 -15.47
CA LEU A 129 -16.47 -3.08 -16.32
C LEU A 129 -17.62 -2.18 -16.85
N PRO A 130 -17.30 -1.03 -17.47
CA PRO A 130 -18.23 -0.30 -18.32
C PRO A 130 -18.95 -1.22 -19.33
N ASP A 131 -20.22 -0.92 -19.58
CA ASP A 131 -21.12 -1.60 -20.53
C ASP A 131 -21.29 -3.13 -20.35
N ASN A 132 -20.80 -3.68 -19.24
CA ASN A 132 -20.69 -5.13 -18.96
C ASN A 132 -19.75 -5.88 -19.92
N SER A 133 -18.75 -5.21 -20.49
CA SER A 133 -17.64 -5.89 -21.19
C SER A 133 -16.86 -6.79 -20.22
N ASP A 134 -16.17 -7.79 -20.77
CA ASP A 134 -15.13 -8.57 -20.09
C ASP A 134 -13.72 -8.30 -20.67
N THR A 135 -13.60 -7.41 -21.66
CA THR A 135 -12.37 -7.18 -22.44
C THR A 135 -12.10 -5.70 -22.69
N ILE A 136 -10.81 -5.35 -22.78
CA ILE A 136 -10.28 -4.03 -23.18
C ILE A 136 -9.13 -4.18 -24.17
N SER A 137 -8.84 -3.18 -25.00
CA SER A 137 -7.78 -3.22 -26.02
C SER A 137 -6.76 -2.10 -25.88
N CYS A 138 -5.51 -2.36 -26.31
CA CYS A 138 -4.46 -1.36 -26.40
C CYS A 138 -4.56 -0.61 -27.74
N LEU A 139 -4.80 0.69 -27.68
CA LEU A 139 -4.91 1.63 -28.80
C LEU A 139 -3.70 2.57 -28.82
N GLU A 140 -3.56 3.40 -29.86
CA GLU A 140 -2.48 4.39 -30.01
C GLU A 140 -2.42 5.37 -28.82
N ASP A 141 -3.56 5.83 -28.30
CA ASP A 141 -3.62 6.67 -27.09
C ASP A 141 -3.36 5.90 -25.78
N GLY A 142 -3.68 4.60 -25.74
CA GLY A 142 -3.63 3.76 -24.54
C GLY A 142 -4.78 2.76 -24.45
N TRP A 143 -5.17 2.35 -23.23
CA TRP A 143 -6.28 1.40 -23.04
C TRP A 143 -7.64 1.98 -23.44
N SER A 144 -8.43 1.20 -24.18
CA SER A 144 -9.78 1.55 -24.65
C SER A 144 -10.75 1.96 -23.55
N SER A 145 -10.56 1.46 -22.33
CA SER A 145 -11.25 1.89 -21.12
C SER A 145 -10.39 1.60 -19.88
N PRO A 146 -10.62 2.29 -18.73
CA PRO A 146 -9.83 2.05 -17.53
C PRO A 146 -9.99 0.62 -17.00
N PRO A 147 -8.90 -0.10 -16.67
CA PRO A 147 -8.94 -1.47 -16.14
C PRO A 147 -9.36 -1.49 -14.65
N LYS A 148 -10.61 -1.08 -14.37
CA LYS A 148 -11.19 -1.01 -13.04
C LYS A 148 -12.64 -1.52 -13.04
N CYS A 149 -12.91 -2.53 -12.23
CA CYS A 149 -14.26 -3.02 -11.99
C CYS A 149 -15.00 -2.07 -11.03
N SER A 150 -16.17 -1.61 -11.45
CA SER A 150 -17.04 -0.68 -10.72
C SER A 150 -18.16 -1.42 -9.99
N SER A 151 -18.53 -0.97 -8.80
CA SER A 151 -19.55 -1.62 -7.97
C SER A 151 -20.93 -1.55 -8.62
N THR A 152 -21.52 -2.71 -8.87
CA THR A 152 -22.97 -2.84 -9.02
C THR A 152 -23.63 -2.80 -7.62
N ASN A 153 -24.95 -2.71 -7.55
CA ASN A 153 -25.67 -2.76 -6.26
C ASN A 153 -25.63 -4.18 -5.68
N ILE A 154 -24.70 -4.44 -4.74
CA ILE A 154 -24.53 -5.76 -4.13
C ILE A 154 -25.76 -6.16 -3.29
N GLU A 155 -26.47 -7.17 -3.77
CA GLU A 155 -27.53 -7.87 -3.06
C GLU A 155 -27.06 -9.29 -2.71
N CYS A 156 -26.94 -9.62 -1.42
CA CYS A 156 -26.67 -10.99 -1.01
C CYS A 156 -27.93 -11.85 -1.13
N LEU A 157 -27.82 -13.05 -1.73
CA LEU A 157 -28.92 -14.01 -1.85
C LEU A 157 -28.90 -15.05 -0.71
N LEU A 158 -30.07 -15.57 -0.31
CA LEU A 158 -30.13 -16.69 0.65
C LEU A 158 -29.53 -17.97 0.00
N PRO A 159 -28.56 -18.67 0.65
CA PRO A 159 -28.03 -19.92 0.13
C PRO A 159 -29.04 -21.07 0.19
N VAL A 160 -28.74 -22.17 -0.51
CA VAL A 160 -29.42 -23.45 -0.28
C VAL A 160 -29.00 -24.00 1.09
N LEU A 161 -29.91 -23.92 2.06
CA LEU A 161 -29.67 -24.38 3.42
C LEU A 161 -29.77 -25.91 3.51
N LYS A 162 -28.85 -26.52 4.29
CA LYS A 162 -28.92 -27.94 4.64
C LYS A 162 -30.12 -28.20 5.56
N ALA A 163 -30.62 -29.44 5.56
CA ALA A 163 -31.76 -29.85 6.38
C ALA A 163 -31.55 -29.51 7.86
N ASN A 164 -32.64 -29.14 8.54
CA ASN A 164 -32.70 -28.75 9.95
C ASN A 164 -31.90 -27.49 10.35
N VAL A 165 -31.42 -26.69 9.39
CA VAL A 165 -30.94 -25.32 9.62
C VAL A 165 -32.11 -24.35 9.45
N HIS A 166 -32.45 -23.63 10.52
CA HIS A 166 -33.45 -22.56 10.50
C HIS A 166 -32.76 -21.18 10.44
N VAL A 167 -33.35 -20.24 9.71
CA VAL A 167 -32.80 -18.88 9.50
C VAL A 167 -33.80 -17.78 9.84
N TYR A 168 -33.29 -16.68 10.38
CA TYR A 168 -34.07 -15.48 10.65
C TYR A 168 -33.22 -14.19 10.47
N PRO A 169 -33.77 -13.10 9.90
CA PRO A 169 -35.05 -13.01 9.21
C PRO A 169 -34.97 -13.68 7.83
N ARG A 170 -36.01 -14.42 7.41
CA ARG A 170 -36.00 -15.14 6.13
C ARG A 170 -36.54 -14.26 4.99
N GLN A 171 -35.64 -13.80 4.14
CA GLN A 171 -35.85 -13.06 2.90
C GLN A 171 -35.13 -13.78 1.73
N VAL A 172 -35.40 -13.37 0.48
CA VAL A 172 -34.71 -13.89 -0.72
C VAL A 172 -33.44 -13.09 -1.02
N LYS A 173 -33.52 -11.77 -0.90
CA LYS A 173 -32.46 -10.78 -1.12
C LYS A 173 -32.18 -10.01 0.17
N TYR A 174 -30.94 -9.59 0.36
CA TYR A 174 -30.44 -8.84 1.53
C TYR A 174 -29.45 -7.79 1.05
N LYS A 175 -29.34 -6.67 1.77
CA LYS A 175 -28.42 -5.57 1.45
C LYS A 175 -27.16 -5.63 2.30
N ALA A 176 -26.08 -5.00 1.84
CA ALA A 176 -24.88 -4.85 2.65
C ALA A 176 -25.21 -4.23 4.03
N GLY A 177 -24.79 -4.88 5.10
CA GLY A 177 -25.16 -4.57 6.49
C GLY A 177 -26.25 -5.46 7.10
N ASP A 178 -27.04 -6.20 6.30
CA ASP A 178 -28.02 -7.15 6.84
C ASP A 178 -27.34 -8.33 7.55
N VAL A 179 -27.94 -8.80 8.65
CA VAL A 179 -27.40 -9.88 9.50
C VAL A 179 -28.43 -10.98 9.71
N LEU A 180 -28.12 -12.16 9.15
CA LEU A 180 -28.82 -13.42 9.34
C LEU A 180 -28.40 -14.12 10.63
N GLN A 181 -29.32 -14.83 11.28
CA GLN A 181 -29.09 -15.65 12.46
C GLN A 181 -29.60 -17.08 12.24
N PHE A 182 -28.91 -18.06 12.82
CA PHE A 182 -29.09 -19.50 12.57
C PHE A 182 -29.39 -20.26 13.86
N SER A 183 -30.41 -21.12 13.81
CA SER A 183 -30.70 -22.12 14.83
C SER A 183 -30.85 -23.51 14.20
N CYS A 184 -30.58 -24.54 14.98
CA CYS A 184 -30.77 -25.93 14.55
C CYS A 184 -32.13 -26.47 15.00
N GLY A 185 -32.63 -27.48 14.29
CA GLY A 185 -33.74 -28.31 14.74
C GLY A 185 -33.44 -29.02 16.07
N GLN A 186 -34.48 -29.54 16.72
CA GLN A 186 -34.35 -30.18 18.04
C GLN A 186 -33.34 -31.34 18.03
N LYS A 187 -32.57 -31.46 19.12
CA LYS A 187 -31.50 -32.47 19.31
C LYS A 187 -30.30 -32.36 18.34
N LEU A 188 -30.10 -31.21 17.68
CA LEU A 188 -28.92 -30.95 16.86
C LEU A 188 -28.12 -29.75 17.38
N THR A 189 -26.80 -29.89 17.43
CA THR A 189 -25.85 -28.84 17.81
C THR A 189 -25.36 -28.09 16.58
N ARG A 190 -25.25 -26.75 16.67
CA ARG A 190 -24.78 -25.89 15.58
C ARG A 190 -23.24 -25.85 15.53
N VAL A 191 -22.66 -26.48 14.52
CA VAL A 191 -21.23 -26.39 14.20
C VAL A 191 -21.02 -25.21 13.25
N GLY A 192 -20.47 -24.11 13.78
CA GLY A 192 -20.24 -22.86 13.05
C GLY A 192 -20.85 -21.63 13.73
N PRO A 193 -20.76 -20.45 13.08
CA PRO A 193 -21.19 -19.17 13.64
C PRO A 193 -22.70 -19.13 13.88
N ASP A 194 -23.17 -18.37 14.87
CA ASP A 194 -24.62 -18.21 15.12
C ASP A 194 -25.30 -17.22 14.16
N SER A 195 -24.49 -16.42 13.47
CA SER A 195 -24.94 -15.32 12.63
C SER A 195 -23.88 -14.93 11.61
N VAL A 196 -24.33 -14.40 10.46
CA VAL A 196 -23.47 -13.94 9.36
C VAL A 196 -24.02 -12.62 8.81
N GLN A 197 -23.15 -11.77 8.29
CA GLN A 197 -23.49 -10.44 7.76
C GLN A 197 -23.21 -10.37 6.26
N CYS A 198 -24.05 -9.62 5.53
CA CYS A 198 -23.85 -9.29 4.13
C CYS A 198 -22.88 -8.11 4.00
N TYR A 199 -21.87 -8.23 3.15
CA TYR A 199 -20.86 -7.22 2.86
C TYR A 199 -20.75 -7.00 1.34
N TYR A 200 -19.90 -6.06 0.91
CA TYR A 200 -19.65 -5.80 -0.51
C TYR A 200 -19.08 -7.02 -1.27
N PHE A 201 -18.46 -7.97 -0.55
CA PHE A 201 -17.95 -9.25 -1.05
C PHE A 201 -18.86 -10.45 -0.72
N GLY A 202 -20.14 -10.21 -0.42
CA GLY A 202 -21.12 -11.26 -0.09
C GLY A 202 -21.20 -11.60 1.40
N TRP A 203 -21.61 -12.82 1.72
CA TRP A 203 -21.84 -13.26 3.10
C TRP A 203 -20.54 -13.64 3.82
N SER A 204 -20.39 -13.18 5.07
CA SER A 204 -19.28 -13.59 5.93
C SER A 204 -19.66 -13.54 7.43
N PRO A 205 -19.13 -14.44 8.29
CA PRO A 205 -18.39 -15.67 7.97
C PRO A 205 -19.25 -16.72 7.23
N ASN A 206 -18.67 -17.89 6.93
CA ASN A 206 -19.35 -18.99 6.25
C ASN A 206 -20.53 -19.56 7.04
N PHE A 207 -21.54 -20.09 6.33
CA PHE A 207 -22.76 -20.63 6.94
C PHE A 207 -22.51 -21.83 7.87
N PRO A 208 -23.20 -21.91 9.02
CA PRO A 208 -23.07 -23.04 9.94
C PRO A 208 -23.76 -24.31 9.43
N THR A 209 -23.45 -25.42 10.09
CA THR A 209 -24.12 -26.72 9.91
C THR A 209 -24.72 -27.21 11.24
N CYS A 210 -25.60 -28.21 11.18
CA CYS A 210 -26.20 -28.84 12.35
C CYS A 210 -25.79 -30.33 12.39
N LYS A 211 -25.21 -30.78 13.52
CA LYS A 211 -24.80 -32.19 13.74
C LYS A 211 -25.47 -32.75 15.01
N GLY A 212 -25.79 -34.04 15.02
CA GLY A 212 -26.41 -34.71 16.18
C GLY A 212 -25.42 -35.08 17.30
N GLN A 213 -24.15 -35.27 16.94
CA GLN A 213 -23.03 -35.40 17.87
C GLN A 213 -21.92 -34.44 17.41
N VAL A 214 -21.15 -33.94 18.36
CA VAL A 214 -20.02 -33.03 18.13
C VAL A 214 -18.85 -33.44 19.03
N GLN A 215 -17.63 -33.21 18.58
CA GLN A 215 -16.41 -33.56 19.30
C GLN A 215 -15.94 -32.40 20.20
N SER A 216 -15.43 -32.77 21.38
CA SER A 216 -14.60 -31.91 22.22
C SER A 216 -13.22 -31.73 21.61
N CYS A 217 -12.53 -30.65 22.00
CA CYS A 217 -11.16 -30.38 21.63
C CYS A 217 -10.21 -30.73 22.79
N GLY A 218 -8.99 -31.14 22.44
CA GLY A 218 -7.88 -31.23 23.39
C GLY A 218 -7.36 -29.85 23.82
N GLN A 219 -6.16 -29.81 24.41
CA GLN A 219 -5.57 -28.55 24.90
C GLN A 219 -5.47 -27.46 23.80
N PRO A 220 -5.70 -26.18 24.13
CA PRO A 220 -5.59 -25.09 23.17
C PRO A 220 -4.15 -24.94 22.63
N PRO A 221 -3.96 -24.58 21.34
CA PRO A 221 -2.63 -24.38 20.77
C PRO A 221 -1.83 -23.31 21.54
N GLN A 222 -0.50 -23.42 21.51
CA GLN A 222 0.35 -22.37 22.07
C GLN A 222 0.49 -21.22 21.07
N LEU A 223 0.34 -19.99 21.55
CA LEU A 223 0.54 -18.78 20.75
C LEU A 223 2.00 -18.32 20.85
N LEU A 224 2.71 -18.29 19.73
CA LEU A 224 4.06 -17.74 19.66
C LEU A 224 4.05 -16.27 20.10
N ASN A 225 4.92 -15.91 21.05
CA ASN A 225 4.98 -14.59 21.68
C ASN A 225 3.65 -14.14 22.30
N GLY A 226 2.80 -15.05 22.81
CA GLY A 226 1.56 -14.72 23.51
C GLY A 226 1.30 -15.61 24.73
N LYS A 227 0.29 -15.27 25.53
CA LYS A 227 -0.09 -16.01 26.74
C LYS A 227 -1.59 -16.26 26.77
N MET A 228 -2.00 -17.48 27.09
CA MET A 228 -3.40 -17.83 27.31
C MET A 228 -3.84 -17.38 28.72
N LYS A 229 -5.05 -16.84 28.83
CA LYS A 229 -5.61 -16.21 30.04
C LYS A 229 -6.50 -17.14 30.87
N ALA A 230 -6.97 -18.24 30.28
CA ALA A 230 -7.87 -19.18 30.93
C ALA A 230 -7.10 -20.23 31.76
N VAL A 231 -7.80 -20.86 32.71
CA VAL A 231 -7.29 -22.04 33.40
C VAL A 231 -7.23 -23.20 32.41
N ARG A 232 -6.13 -23.97 32.43
CA ARG A 232 -5.99 -25.17 31.60
C ARG A 232 -6.97 -26.25 32.08
N LYS A 233 -7.78 -26.77 31.16
CA LYS A 233 -8.51 -28.03 31.28
C LYS A 233 -7.77 -29.13 30.52
N GLU A 234 -8.12 -30.37 30.79
CA GLU A 234 -7.67 -31.53 30.01
C GLU A 234 -8.44 -31.64 28.69
N GLU A 235 -9.75 -31.40 28.74
CA GLU A 235 -10.69 -31.44 27.62
C GLU A 235 -11.55 -30.15 27.59
N TYR A 236 -11.87 -29.67 26.40
CA TYR A 236 -12.70 -28.49 26.16
C TYR A 236 -13.90 -28.85 25.29
N GLY A 237 -15.12 -28.68 25.81
CA GLY A 237 -16.34 -29.03 25.09
C GLY A 237 -16.58 -28.18 23.84
N HIS A 238 -17.33 -28.72 22.88
CA HIS A 238 -17.76 -27.96 21.70
C HIS A 238 -18.42 -26.63 22.10
N GLY A 239 -17.91 -25.52 21.56
CA GLY A 239 -18.36 -24.18 21.85
C GLY A 239 -17.63 -23.47 22.99
N GLU A 240 -16.75 -24.13 23.74
CA GLU A 240 -15.92 -23.45 24.75
C GLU A 240 -14.87 -22.53 24.12
N THR A 241 -14.53 -21.44 24.82
CA THR A 241 -13.61 -20.40 24.31
C THR A 241 -12.45 -20.14 25.26
N VAL A 242 -11.29 -19.80 24.70
CA VAL A 242 -10.15 -19.28 25.46
C VAL A 242 -9.69 -17.93 24.89
N GLU A 243 -9.20 -17.06 25.77
CA GLU A 243 -8.70 -15.73 25.44
C GLU A 243 -7.17 -15.71 25.55
N TYR A 244 -6.50 -15.08 24.59
CA TYR A 244 -5.05 -14.84 24.64
C TYR A 244 -4.77 -13.34 24.84
N ASP A 245 -3.63 -13.03 25.45
CA ASP A 245 -3.06 -11.68 25.54
C ASP A 245 -1.61 -11.72 24.99
N CYS A 246 -1.21 -10.74 24.18
CA CYS A 246 0.19 -10.55 23.82
C CYS A 246 0.93 -9.83 24.98
N PRO A 247 2.23 -10.08 25.19
CA PRO A 247 3.05 -9.32 26.12
C PRO A 247 3.26 -7.88 25.60
N PRO A 248 3.76 -6.96 26.46
CA PRO A 248 4.26 -5.66 26.01
C PRO A 248 5.24 -5.79 24.84
N TYR A 249 5.37 -4.73 24.04
CA TYR A 249 6.17 -4.68 22.81
C TYR A 249 5.63 -5.49 21.62
N PHE A 250 4.48 -6.18 21.75
CA PHE A 250 3.83 -6.89 20.65
C PHE A 250 2.36 -6.46 20.46
N LEU A 251 1.99 -6.06 19.24
CA LEU A 251 0.61 -5.79 18.85
C LEU A 251 -0.12 -7.12 18.60
N MET A 252 -1.27 -7.33 19.27
CA MET A 252 -2.17 -8.41 18.91
C MET A 252 -2.92 -8.10 17.63
N THR A 253 -2.94 -9.07 16.72
CA THR A 253 -3.59 -8.99 15.42
C THR A 253 -4.51 -10.19 15.20
N GLY A 254 -5.68 -10.00 14.58
CA GLY A 254 -6.69 -11.07 14.46
C GLY A 254 -7.56 -11.27 15.71
N PRO A 255 -8.27 -12.42 15.82
CA PRO A 255 -9.30 -12.64 16.85
C PRO A 255 -8.70 -13.00 18.21
N LYS A 256 -8.89 -12.13 19.22
CA LYS A 256 -8.40 -12.34 20.59
C LYS A 256 -8.92 -13.63 21.28
N LYS A 257 -10.10 -14.10 20.85
CA LYS A 257 -10.76 -15.30 21.39
C LYS A 257 -10.87 -16.37 20.33
N VAL A 258 -10.42 -17.57 20.68
CA VAL A 258 -10.60 -18.79 19.89
C VAL A 258 -11.63 -19.71 20.54
N GLN A 259 -12.26 -20.57 19.74
CA GLN A 259 -13.32 -21.47 20.16
C GLN A 259 -13.02 -22.90 19.74
N CYS A 260 -13.43 -23.87 20.56
CA CYS A 260 -13.51 -25.27 20.17
C CYS A 260 -14.73 -25.47 19.26
N VAL A 261 -14.51 -25.94 18.04
CA VAL A 261 -15.54 -26.16 17.02
C VAL A 261 -15.40 -27.57 16.48
N ASP A 262 -15.98 -28.53 17.21
CA ASP A 262 -16.18 -29.91 16.75
C ASP A 262 -14.85 -30.65 16.50
N GLY A 263 -14.03 -30.73 17.56
CA GLY A 263 -12.69 -31.33 17.55
C GLY A 263 -11.56 -30.34 17.27
N GLU A 264 -11.81 -29.31 16.46
CA GLU A 264 -10.80 -28.35 16.00
C GLU A 264 -10.90 -26.99 16.72
N TRP A 265 -9.75 -26.33 16.93
CA TRP A 265 -9.70 -24.96 17.46
C TRP A 265 -9.70 -23.93 16.31
N THR A 266 -10.50 -22.86 16.43
CA THR A 266 -10.47 -21.75 15.47
C THR A 266 -9.12 -21.04 15.41
N ASN A 267 -8.84 -20.37 14.29
CA ASN A 267 -7.59 -19.62 14.02
C ASN A 267 -7.11 -18.77 15.19
N LEU A 268 -5.80 -18.85 15.47
CA LEU A 268 -5.11 -18.06 16.49
C LEU A 268 -4.92 -16.59 16.02
N PRO A 269 -4.88 -15.61 16.95
CA PRO A 269 -4.33 -14.30 16.67
C PRO A 269 -2.80 -14.35 16.51
N THR A 270 -2.18 -13.28 16.01
CA THR A 270 -0.73 -13.13 15.84
C THR A 270 -0.20 -11.97 16.68
N CYS A 271 0.91 -12.18 17.40
CA CYS A 271 1.61 -11.14 18.16
C CYS A 271 2.78 -10.56 17.31
N VAL A 272 2.66 -9.32 16.85
CA VAL A 272 3.61 -8.67 15.91
C VAL A 272 4.50 -7.66 16.64
N GLY A 273 5.82 -7.82 16.52
CA GLY A 273 6.81 -7.00 17.26
C GLY A 273 7.35 -5.75 16.54
N GLN A 274 6.96 -5.49 15.29
CA GLN A 274 7.41 -4.31 14.52
C GLN A 274 6.52 -3.08 14.79
N VAL A 275 6.40 -2.72 16.06
CA VAL A 275 5.46 -1.70 16.55
C VAL A 275 6.16 -0.37 16.82
N LYS A 276 5.50 0.75 16.46
CA LYS A 276 6.08 2.08 16.72
C LYS A 276 6.08 2.39 18.22
N ALA A 277 7.20 2.91 18.71
CA ALA A 277 7.25 3.57 20.01
C ALA A 277 6.38 4.84 19.98
N CYS A 278 5.73 5.17 21.08
CA CYS A 278 4.98 6.41 21.17
C CYS A 278 5.94 7.59 21.43
N GLY A 279 5.50 8.79 21.05
CA GLY A 279 6.11 10.02 21.55
C GLY A 279 5.94 10.17 23.07
N SER A 280 6.39 11.30 23.60
CA SER A 280 6.13 11.70 24.98
C SER A 280 4.64 11.57 25.35
N VAL A 281 4.37 11.31 26.63
CA VAL A 281 2.99 11.27 27.14
C VAL A 281 2.29 12.60 26.86
N PRO A 282 1.07 12.62 26.30
CA PRO A 282 0.41 13.87 25.96
C PRO A 282 0.09 14.69 27.21
N HIS A 283 0.23 16.00 27.12
CA HIS A 283 0.00 16.89 28.26
C HIS A 283 -1.49 16.96 28.65
N LEU A 284 -1.85 16.32 29.76
CA LEU A 284 -3.19 16.42 30.36
C LEU A 284 -3.38 17.81 30.99
N LYS A 285 -4.26 18.64 30.40
CA LYS A 285 -4.65 19.92 31.00
C LYS A 285 -5.27 19.67 32.38
N ASP A 286 -4.87 20.49 33.35
CA ASP A 286 -5.32 20.47 34.75
C ASP A 286 -5.08 19.12 35.46
N GLY A 287 -4.10 18.35 34.98
CA GLY A 287 -3.65 17.08 35.56
C GLY A 287 -2.13 16.89 35.46
N TYR A 288 -1.70 15.65 35.64
CA TYR A 288 -0.32 15.17 35.54
C TYR A 288 -0.29 13.65 35.31
N ALA A 289 0.87 13.11 34.95
CA ALA A 289 1.11 11.67 34.82
C ALA A 289 1.91 11.14 36.01
N ARG A 290 1.56 9.97 36.54
CA ARG A 290 2.31 9.26 37.58
C ARG A 290 3.30 8.32 36.91
N PHE A 291 4.59 8.49 37.20
CA PHE A 291 5.66 7.93 36.36
C PHE A 291 6.69 7.09 37.12
N SER A 292 7.16 6.03 36.47
CA SER A 292 8.39 5.30 36.77
C SER A 292 8.87 4.57 35.51
N SER A 293 10.14 4.79 35.15
CA SER A 293 10.90 4.28 33.99
C SER A 293 10.42 4.59 32.56
N LEU A 294 11.43 4.67 31.67
CA LEU A 294 11.35 4.64 30.20
C LEU A 294 11.89 3.28 29.70
N PRO A 295 11.65 2.83 28.44
CA PRO A 295 11.11 3.56 27.28
C PRO A 295 9.60 3.39 27.03
N LEU A 296 8.99 4.40 26.39
CA LEU A 296 7.56 4.48 26.05
C LEU A 296 7.19 3.72 24.77
N GLN A 297 7.31 2.40 24.81
CA GLN A 297 6.99 1.53 23.67
C GLN A 297 5.55 0.99 23.69
N HIS A 298 5.16 0.24 22.66
CA HIS A 298 3.84 -0.38 22.54
C HIS A 298 3.46 -1.22 23.77
N GLY A 299 2.21 -1.06 24.24
CA GLY A 299 1.67 -1.75 25.40
C GLY A 299 2.02 -1.09 26.75
N VAL A 300 2.98 -0.15 26.77
CA VAL A 300 3.23 0.67 27.98
C VAL A 300 1.98 1.48 28.30
N SER A 301 1.56 1.38 29.56
CA SER A 301 0.37 2.05 30.08
C SER A 301 0.78 3.01 31.19
N VAL A 302 0.21 4.22 31.19
CA VAL A 302 0.56 5.31 32.09
C VAL A 302 -0.69 5.75 32.83
N GLU A 303 -0.61 5.77 34.17
CA GLU A 303 -1.67 6.34 35.00
C GLU A 303 -1.56 7.88 35.01
N LEU A 304 -2.67 8.51 34.67
CA LEU A 304 -2.88 9.94 34.77
C LEU A 304 -3.65 10.28 36.04
N SER A 305 -3.52 11.51 36.50
CA SER A 305 -4.27 12.04 37.64
C SER A 305 -4.62 13.50 37.41
N CYS A 306 -5.79 13.92 37.87
CA CYS A 306 -6.14 15.34 37.87
C CYS A 306 -5.47 16.04 39.06
N ARG A 307 -5.30 17.37 38.96
CA ARG A 307 -4.86 18.19 40.10
C ARG A 307 -5.97 18.24 41.15
N ASP A 308 -5.59 18.55 42.39
CA ASP A 308 -6.55 18.78 43.46
C ASP A 308 -7.61 19.81 43.04
N THR A 309 -8.84 19.64 43.53
CA THR A 309 -10.10 20.26 43.05
C THR A 309 -10.67 19.78 41.70
N HIS A 310 -9.94 19.02 40.87
CA HIS A 310 -10.44 18.52 39.58
C HIS A 310 -10.82 17.03 39.63
N THR A 311 -11.99 16.70 39.09
CA THR A 311 -12.49 15.33 38.92
C THR A 311 -12.17 14.81 37.52
N MET A 312 -11.80 13.53 37.41
CA MET A 312 -11.44 12.90 36.14
C MET A 312 -12.65 12.34 35.39
N ILE A 313 -12.76 12.68 34.11
CA ILE A 313 -13.79 12.20 33.17
C ILE A 313 -13.12 11.39 32.05
N GLY A 314 -13.06 10.06 32.19
CA GLY A 314 -12.48 9.16 31.20
C GLY A 314 -11.82 7.93 31.84
N ASN A 315 -10.95 7.26 31.10
CA ASN A 315 -10.05 6.25 31.65
C ASN A 315 -8.83 6.95 32.27
N ASN A 316 -8.47 6.62 33.52
CA ASN A 316 -7.26 7.17 34.15
C ASN A 316 -5.97 6.57 33.58
N VAL A 317 -6.04 5.40 32.95
CA VAL A 317 -4.89 4.76 32.30
C VAL A 317 -4.94 5.00 30.80
N ILE A 318 -3.93 5.65 30.24
CA ILE A 318 -3.69 5.66 28.79
C ILE A 318 -2.66 4.61 28.40
N THR A 319 -2.79 4.02 27.22
CA THR A 319 -1.86 2.99 26.70
C THR A 319 -1.28 3.43 25.37
N CYS A 320 0.00 3.13 25.15
CA CYS A 320 0.66 3.29 23.85
C CYS A 320 0.26 2.14 22.92
N ILE A 321 -0.39 2.45 21.80
CA ILE A 321 -0.82 1.49 20.78
C ILE A 321 -0.28 1.95 19.42
N ASP A 322 0.80 1.28 18.98
CA ASP A 322 1.43 1.44 17.66
C ASP A 322 1.77 2.90 17.29
N GLY A 323 2.47 3.57 18.20
CA GLY A 323 2.89 4.97 18.09
C GLY A 323 1.86 6.01 18.54
N MET A 324 0.60 5.60 18.78
CA MET A 324 -0.47 6.50 19.24
C MET A 324 -0.89 6.20 20.68
N TRP A 325 -1.17 7.24 21.47
CA TRP A 325 -1.78 7.09 22.80
C TRP A 325 -3.31 6.93 22.68
N THR A 326 -3.91 6.10 23.53
CA THR A 326 -5.38 6.01 23.66
C THR A 326 -6.01 7.34 24.10
N GLU A 327 -7.32 7.49 23.87
CA GLU A 327 -8.10 8.69 24.21
C GLU A 327 -7.83 9.21 25.64
N LEU A 328 -7.46 10.49 25.73
CA LEU A 328 -7.11 11.15 27.00
C LEU A 328 -8.37 11.40 27.86
N PRO A 329 -8.30 11.17 29.18
CA PRO A 329 -9.32 11.65 30.10
C PRO A 329 -9.34 13.19 30.13
N LYS A 330 -10.44 13.74 30.63
CA LYS A 330 -10.62 15.19 30.81
C LYS A 330 -10.73 15.50 32.30
N CYS A 331 -9.87 16.38 32.79
CA CYS A 331 -10.03 16.96 34.12
C CYS A 331 -11.08 18.08 34.06
N VAL A 332 -12.00 18.10 35.02
CA VAL A 332 -13.08 19.10 35.14
C VAL A 332 -13.13 19.56 36.58
N GLU A 333 -13.18 20.88 36.83
CA GLU A 333 -13.33 21.42 38.19
C GLU A 333 -14.57 20.80 38.87
N THR A 334 -14.42 20.32 40.10
CA THR A 334 -15.44 19.48 40.76
C THR A 334 -16.73 20.24 41.08
N ASN A 335 -16.66 21.56 41.24
CA ASN A 335 -17.79 22.49 41.36
C ASN A 335 -18.53 22.74 40.02
N GLN A 336 -17.89 22.52 38.86
CA GLN A 336 -18.48 22.71 37.52
C GLN A 336 -19.11 21.42 36.96
N LEU A 337 -19.02 20.30 37.68
CA LEU A 337 -19.59 19.02 37.27
C LEU A 337 -21.12 19.11 37.14
N LYS A 338 -21.63 18.81 35.95
CA LYS A 338 -23.07 18.85 35.70
C LYS A 338 -23.77 17.63 36.29
N SER A 339 -24.83 17.86 37.05
CA SER A 339 -25.77 16.81 37.47
C SER A 339 -26.56 16.28 36.27
N CYS A 340 -26.86 14.98 36.28
CA CYS A 340 -27.65 14.33 35.26
C CYS A 340 -29.14 14.40 35.62
N ARG A 341 -29.95 14.92 34.71
CA ARG A 341 -31.42 14.91 34.86
C ARG A 341 -31.96 13.49 34.89
N ARG A 342 -33.05 13.26 35.63
CA ARG A 342 -33.74 11.97 35.71
C ARG A 342 -34.05 11.44 34.29
N PRO A 343 -33.70 10.18 33.96
CA PRO A 343 -34.02 9.58 32.68
C PRO A 343 -35.53 9.55 32.37
N ILE A 344 -35.91 9.87 31.14
CA ILE A 344 -37.28 9.71 30.62
C ILE A 344 -37.47 8.27 30.13
N LEU A 345 -37.41 7.32 31.07
CA LEU A 345 -37.76 5.92 30.81
C LEU A 345 -39.28 5.79 30.71
N HIS A 346 -39.78 5.40 29.54
CA HIS A 346 -41.13 4.83 29.43
C HIS A 346 -41.13 3.45 30.10
N THR A 347 -41.56 3.38 31.37
CA THR A 347 -42.26 2.27 32.09
C THR A 347 -41.85 2.14 33.57
N GLU A 348 -42.52 1.25 34.29
CA GLU A 348 -42.78 1.38 35.73
C GLU A 348 -41.72 0.76 36.66
N THR A 349 -41.49 1.45 37.79
CA THR A 349 -40.73 1.02 38.99
C THR A 349 -39.21 0.78 38.79
N LEU A 350 -38.33 1.02 39.77
CA LEU A 350 -38.52 1.51 41.14
C LEU A 350 -37.38 2.49 41.47
N MET A 351 -37.65 3.80 41.39
CA MET A 351 -36.69 4.88 41.67
C MET A 351 -37.38 5.97 42.50
N ASN A 352 -36.65 6.60 43.43
CA ASN A 352 -37.20 7.64 44.32
C ASN A 352 -37.74 8.83 43.52
N LEU A 353 -39.07 8.93 43.44
CA LEU A 353 -39.82 9.90 42.62
C LEU A 353 -39.47 11.37 42.89
N LEU A 354 -38.97 11.66 44.10
CA LEU A 354 -38.56 12.98 44.58
C LEU A 354 -37.29 13.52 43.89
N VAL A 355 -36.40 12.65 43.40
CA VAL A 355 -35.09 13.05 42.87
C VAL A 355 -35.19 13.39 41.37
N ARG A 356 -35.06 14.67 41.03
CA ARG A 356 -35.09 15.17 39.64
C ARG A 356 -33.72 15.23 38.97
N GLU A 357 -32.66 15.42 39.74
CA GLU A 357 -31.28 15.49 39.26
C GLU A 357 -30.36 14.65 40.15
N TYR A 358 -29.33 14.06 39.54
CA TYR A 358 -28.40 13.14 40.16
C TYR A 358 -26.98 13.67 39.98
N ASN A 359 -26.23 13.79 41.07
CA ASN A 359 -24.85 14.31 41.05
C ASN A 359 -23.93 13.42 40.20
N HIS A 360 -22.79 13.97 39.76
CA HIS A 360 -21.73 13.18 39.14
C HIS A 360 -21.37 11.95 39.98
N SER A 361 -21.04 10.83 39.32
CA SER A 361 -20.80 9.48 39.86
C SER A 361 -22.01 8.74 40.44
N ALA A 362 -23.19 9.38 40.57
CA ALA A 362 -24.40 8.71 41.02
C ALA A 362 -24.79 7.55 40.08
N ARG A 363 -25.16 6.41 40.66
CA ARG A 363 -25.57 5.20 39.93
C ARG A 363 -27.08 4.98 40.06
N ILE A 364 -27.71 4.60 38.95
CA ILE A 364 -29.13 4.24 38.89
C ILE A 364 -29.29 2.82 38.36
N ASN A 365 -30.24 2.08 38.93
CA ASN A 365 -30.63 0.75 38.47
C ASN A 365 -32.01 0.86 37.82
N TYR A 366 -32.15 0.35 36.60
CA TYR A 366 -33.39 0.42 35.83
C TYR A 366 -33.70 -0.90 35.12
N ARG A 367 -34.90 -0.99 34.55
CA ARG A 367 -35.40 -2.14 33.78
C ARG A 367 -36.32 -1.60 32.67
N CYS A 368 -36.16 -2.10 31.45
CA CYS A 368 -37.08 -1.78 30.35
C CYS A 368 -38.29 -2.73 30.35
N LEU A 369 -39.46 -2.22 29.96
CA LEU A 369 -40.43 -2.88 29.06
C LEU A 369 -40.27 -4.39 28.82
N GLY A 370 -40.73 -5.25 29.71
CA GLY A 370 -40.75 -6.71 29.51
C GLY A 370 -39.37 -7.38 29.47
N LYS A 371 -38.32 -6.75 29.98
CA LYS A 371 -36.98 -7.35 30.14
C LYS A 371 -36.75 -7.79 31.58
N VAL A 372 -36.27 -9.02 31.76
CA VAL A 372 -35.96 -9.57 33.10
C VAL A 372 -34.69 -8.91 33.69
N ARG A 373 -33.67 -8.71 32.85
CA ARG A 373 -32.37 -8.12 33.21
C ARG A 373 -32.54 -6.70 33.77
N ARG A 374 -31.98 -6.46 34.96
CA ARG A 374 -31.74 -5.10 35.47
C ARG A 374 -30.50 -4.54 34.80
N MET A 375 -30.53 -3.26 34.45
CA MET A 375 -29.45 -2.52 33.82
C MET A 375 -29.01 -1.40 34.78
N GLN A 376 -27.73 -1.03 34.75
CA GLN A 376 -27.20 0.08 35.54
C GLN A 376 -26.69 1.17 34.61
N SER A 377 -26.86 2.43 35.00
CA SER A 377 -26.21 3.58 34.38
C SER A 377 -25.57 4.47 35.45
N ILE A 378 -24.51 5.17 35.10
CA ILE A 378 -23.78 6.11 35.96
C ILE A 378 -23.81 7.52 35.37
N CYS A 379 -24.02 8.52 36.22
CA CYS A 379 -23.97 9.92 35.83
C CYS A 379 -22.52 10.38 35.66
N ILE A 380 -22.15 10.80 34.46
CA ILE A 380 -20.83 11.36 34.15
C ILE A 380 -21.02 12.71 33.47
N ASN A 381 -20.96 13.78 34.28
CA ASN A 381 -20.97 15.18 33.86
C ASN A 381 -22.15 15.53 32.93
N GLY A 382 -23.38 15.40 33.46
CA GLY A 382 -24.63 15.74 32.79
C GLY A 382 -25.19 14.65 31.85
N LYS A 383 -24.45 13.59 31.56
CA LYS A 383 -24.88 12.46 30.72
C LYS A 383 -24.84 11.11 31.47
N TRP A 384 -25.77 10.23 31.10
CA TRP A 384 -25.88 8.87 31.62
C TRP A 384 -25.11 7.88 30.74
N TYR A 385 -24.33 6.98 31.36
CA TYR A 385 -23.55 5.96 30.64
C TYR A 385 -23.76 4.56 31.26
N PRO A 386 -24.19 3.54 30.48
CA PRO A 386 -24.73 3.66 29.12
C PRO A 386 -25.99 4.55 29.07
N GLU A 387 -26.24 5.14 27.91
CA GLU A 387 -27.43 5.94 27.66
C GLU A 387 -28.67 5.04 27.57
N GLN A 388 -29.76 5.49 28.20
CA GLN A 388 -30.97 4.70 28.49
C GLN A 388 -31.92 4.45 27.29
N ASP A 389 -31.46 3.75 26.25
CA ASP A 389 -32.39 3.36 25.18
C ASP A 389 -33.09 2.01 25.47
N CYS A 390 -34.43 2.06 25.51
CA CYS A 390 -35.31 0.89 25.59
C CYS A 390 -36.05 0.62 24.26
N ARG A 391 -35.83 1.44 23.23
CA ARG A 391 -36.28 1.17 21.86
C ARG A 391 -35.19 0.44 21.08
N GLU A 392 -35.60 -0.08 19.94
CA GLU A 392 -34.81 -0.87 19.00
C GLU A 392 -34.13 -2.15 19.55
N ARG A 393 -33.65 -2.94 18.61
CA ARG A 393 -33.27 -4.34 18.80
C ARG A 393 -31.79 -4.42 19.18
N TRP A 394 -31.45 -4.02 20.40
CA TRP A 394 -30.09 -4.09 20.96
C TRP A 394 -29.46 -5.49 20.77
N ARG A 395 -28.76 -5.67 19.66
CA ARG A 395 -27.80 -6.73 19.44
C ARG A 395 -26.55 -6.36 20.25
N GLU A 396 -26.54 -6.82 21.50
CA GLU A 396 -25.43 -6.67 22.45
C GLU A 396 -24.10 -7.22 21.91
N PHE A 397 -24.19 -8.07 20.88
CA PHE A 397 -23.08 -8.66 20.16
C PHE A 397 -23.21 -8.42 18.65
N CYS A 398 -22.07 -8.21 17.99
CA CYS A 398 -21.93 -8.42 16.56
C CYS A 398 -21.79 -9.92 16.23
N PRO A 399 -22.11 -10.34 14.98
CA PRO A 399 -21.64 -11.62 14.45
C PRO A 399 -20.11 -11.71 14.55
N PRO A 400 -19.51 -12.89 14.34
CA PRO A 400 -18.05 -13.00 14.32
C PRO A 400 -17.45 -12.12 13.21
N PRO A 401 -16.20 -11.63 13.37
CA PRO A 401 -15.56 -10.75 12.40
C PRO A 401 -15.50 -11.41 11.01
N PRO A 402 -15.75 -10.65 9.94
CA PRO A 402 -15.78 -11.18 8.58
C PRO A 402 -14.37 -11.50 8.07
N GLN A 403 -14.27 -12.51 7.22
CA GLN A 403 -13.05 -12.74 6.46
C GLN A 403 -12.96 -11.73 5.32
N ILE A 404 -12.20 -10.66 5.53
CA ILE A 404 -11.93 -9.64 4.51
C ILE A 404 -11.09 -10.29 3.37
N PRO A 405 -11.41 -10.03 2.09
CA PRO A 405 -10.59 -10.47 0.96
C PRO A 405 -9.12 -10.06 1.12
N ASN A 406 -8.20 -10.97 0.79
CA ASN A 406 -6.76 -10.80 0.92
C ASN A 406 -6.21 -10.43 2.31
N ALA A 407 -7.04 -10.47 3.35
CA ALA A 407 -6.59 -10.50 4.74
C ALA A 407 -6.04 -11.88 5.14
N GLN A 408 -5.27 -11.91 6.22
CA GLN A 408 -4.96 -13.15 6.97
C GLN A 408 -6.24 -13.75 7.56
N ASN A 409 -6.18 -15.00 8.02
CA ASN A 409 -7.39 -15.71 8.46
C ASN A 409 -7.90 -15.18 9.81
N MET A 410 -9.05 -14.50 9.78
CA MET A 410 -9.74 -13.96 10.95
C MET A 410 -10.99 -14.78 11.31
N LEU A 411 -11.26 -15.89 10.61
CA LEU A 411 -12.42 -16.74 10.86
C LEU A 411 -12.41 -17.27 12.31
N THR A 412 -13.43 -16.86 13.05
CA THR A 412 -13.79 -17.37 14.36
C THR A 412 -15.31 -17.53 14.42
N THR A 413 -15.81 -18.35 15.34
CA THR A 413 -17.24 -18.54 15.58
C THR A 413 -17.76 -17.76 16.80
N VAL A 414 -16.86 -17.00 17.45
CA VAL A 414 -17.14 -16.22 18.67
C VAL A 414 -17.84 -14.90 18.33
N ASN A 415 -18.92 -14.60 19.05
CA ASN A 415 -19.60 -13.31 18.99
C ASN A 415 -18.91 -12.24 19.84
N TYR A 416 -18.87 -11.01 19.32
CA TYR A 416 -18.12 -9.91 19.92
C TYR A 416 -19.07 -8.86 20.51
N HIS A 417 -18.87 -8.48 21.77
CA HIS A 417 -19.67 -7.44 22.43
C HIS A 417 -19.58 -6.09 21.70
N ASN A 418 -20.64 -5.27 21.81
CA ASN A 418 -20.67 -3.89 21.33
C ASN A 418 -19.43 -3.10 21.85
N LYS A 419 -18.81 -2.29 20.97
CA LYS A 419 -17.50 -1.61 21.12
C LYS A 419 -16.24 -2.50 21.09
N ALA A 420 -16.34 -3.83 20.97
CA ALA A 420 -15.15 -4.65 20.78
C ALA A 420 -14.45 -4.33 19.44
N LYS A 421 -13.14 -4.54 19.40
CA LYS A 421 -12.29 -4.32 18.22
C LYS A 421 -11.63 -5.61 17.76
N VAL A 422 -11.32 -5.70 16.47
CA VAL A 422 -10.48 -6.74 15.87
C VAL A 422 -9.49 -6.05 14.92
N ALA A 423 -8.20 -6.31 15.09
CA ALA A 423 -7.16 -5.74 14.23
C ALA A 423 -6.97 -6.60 12.95
N VAL A 424 -6.94 -5.93 11.80
CA VAL A 424 -6.87 -6.56 10.46
C VAL A 424 -5.43 -6.52 9.94
N LEU A 425 -4.99 -7.61 9.31
CA LEU A 425 -3.70 -7.71 8.64
C LEU A 425 -3.86 -8.38 7.28
N CYS A 426 -3.13 -7.86 6.30
CA CYS A 426 -3.13 -8.37 4.95
C CYS A 426 -2.17 -9.56 4.78
N LYS A 427 -2.39 -10.36 3.73
CA LYS A 427 -1.41 -11.33 3.26
C LYS A 427 -0.16 -10.62 2.72
N GLU A 428 0.92 -11.37 2.53
CA GLU A 428 2.14 -10.86 1.91
C GLU A 428 1.85 -10.25 0.53
N ASN A 429 2.54 -9.15 0.19
CA ASN A 429 2.32 -8.29 -0.99
C ASN A 429 1.02 -7.45 -1.01
N TYR A 430 0.14 -7.58 0.00
CA TYR A 430 -1.06 -6.76 0.13
C TYR A 430 -0.91 -5.67 1.20
N VAL A 431 -1.42 -4.47 0.92
CA VAL A 431 -1.38 -3.27 1.77
C VAL A 431 -2.78 -2.96 2.29
N LEU A 432 -2.87 -2.56 3.56
CA LEU A 432 -4.14 -2.23 4.22
C LEU A 432 -4.56 -0.79 3.90
N LEU A 433 -5.66 -0.63 3.17
CA LEU A 433 -6.32 0.65 2.92
C LEU A 433 -7.50 0.82 3.88
N GLY A 434 -7.47 1.86 4.72
CA GLY A 434 -8.47 2.11 5.77
C GLY A 434 -7.91 1.90 7.18
N PRO A 435 -8.77 1.75 8.21
CA PRO A 435 -8.33 1.64 9.60
C PRO A 435 -7.76 0.25 9.92
N ARG A 436 -6.76 0.20 10.81
CA ARG A 436 -6.11 -1.04 11.27
C ARG A 436 -7.00 -1.91 12.16
N GLU A 437 -8.12 -1.38 12.66
CA GLU A 437 -9.08 -2.08 13.52
C GLU A 437 -10.51 -1.89 13.01
N ILE A 438 -11.26 -2.98 12.86
CA ILE A 438 -12.72 -2.93 12.72
C ILE A 438 -13.36 -2.87 14.10
N VAL A 439 -14.49 -2.15 14.21
CA VAL A 439 -15.17 -1.91 15.51
C VAL A 439 -16.59 -2.42 15.45
N CYS A 440 -16.97 -3.28 16.39
CA CYS A 440 -18.36 -3.69 16.57
C CYS A 440 -19.20 -2.52 17.08
N LYS A 441 -20.23 -2.09 16.33
CA LYS A 441 -21.25 -1.15 16.83
C LYS A 441 -22.65 -1.67 16.52
N ASN A 442 -23.49 -1.73 17.55
CA ASN A 442 -24.93 -2.06 17.46
C ASN A 442 -25.26 -3.36 16.71
N GLY A 443 -24.36 -4.35 16.76
CA GLY A 443 -24.53 -5.65 16.08
C GLY A 443 -24.01 -5.71 14.65
N GLN A 444 -23.32 -4.68 14.16
CA GLN A 444 -22.63 -4.65 12.86
C GLN A 444 -21.16 -4.27 13.02
N TRP A 445 -20.29 -4.86 12.18
CA TRP A 445 -18.90 -4.40 12.07
C TRP A 445 -18.81 -3.11 11.26
N GLN A 446 -18.09 -2.13 11.81
CA GLN A 446 -17.94 -0.80 11.23
C GLN A 446 -16.54 -0.58 10.67
N SER A 447 -16.47 0.26 9.63
CA SER A 447 -15.23 0.75 9.03
C SER A 447 -14.30 -0.37 8.56
N LEU A 448 -14.82 -1.30 7.75
CA LEU A 448 -14.01 -2.37 7.15
C LEU A 448 -12.91 -1.76 6.25
N PRO A 449 -11.63 -2.10 6.47
CA PRO A 449 -10.56 -1.79 5.52
C PRO A 449 -10.56 -2.77 4.34
N GLN A 450 -9.81 -2.44 3.30
CA GLN A 450 -9.50 -3.31 2.16
C GLN A 450 -8.03 -3.74 2.22
N CYS A 451 -7.74 -4.98 1.82
CA CYS A 451 -6.38 -5.42 1.51
C CYS A 451 -6.20 -5.41 -0.01
N ILE A 452 -5.64 -4.30 -0.51
CA ILE A 452 -5.31 -4.12 -1.93
C ILE A 452 -3.90 -4.65 -2.20
N GLU A 453 -3.61 -5.10 -3.41
CA GLU A 453 -2.23 -5.44 -3.79
C GLU A 453 -1.35 -4.16 -3.76
N SER A 454 -0.04 -4.29 -3.55
CA SER A 454 0.83 -3.13 -3.34
C SER A 454 0.95 -2.24 -4.58
N THR A 455 0.08 -1.22 -4.70
CA THR A 455 0.05 -0.26 -5.83
C THR A 455 1.22 0.73 -5.83
N GLN A 456 2.32 0.44 -5.13
CA GLN A 456 3.53 1.24 -5.14
C GLN A 456 4.43 0.79 -6.30
N TYR A 457 3.93 1.08 -7.51
CA TYR A 457 4.70 1.02 -8.76
C TYR A 457 5.87 2.02 -8.68
N CYS A 458 7.02 1.65 -9.25
CA CYS A 458 8.12 2.59 -9.44
C CYS A 458 7.87 3.42 -10.72
N GLY A 459 8.35 4.66 -10.74
CA GLY A 459 8.51 5.43 -11.99
C GLY A 459 9.68 4.91 -12.84
N PRO A 460 10.13 5.66 -13.86
CA PRO A 460 11.32 5.32 -14.64
C PRO A 460 12.55 5.01 -13.76
N PRO A 461 13.46 4.12 -14.18
CA PRO A 461 14.70 3.84 -13.45
C PRO A 461 15.58 5.09 -13.31
N PRO A 462 16.38 5.23 -12.24
CA PRO A 462 17.22 6.41 -12.05
C PRO A 462 18.26 6.53 -13.18
N PRO A 463 18.43 7.71 -13.80
CA PRO A 463 19.47 7.92 -14.80
C PRO A 463 20.86 7.84 -14.16
N ILE A 464 21.83 7.29 -14.88
CA ILE A 464 23.24 7.21 -14.46
C ILE A 464 24.15 7.90 -15.48
N SER A 465 25.31 8.39 -15.05
CA SER A 465 26.27 9.00 -15.96
C SER A 465 27.00 7.94 -16.79
N ASN A 466 27.11 8.16 -18.10
CA ASN A 466 27.81 7.29 -19.06
C ASN A 466 27.28 5.84 -19.13
N GLY A 467 25.98 5.65 -18.88
CA GLY A 467 25.29 4.37 -18.99
C GLY A 467 23.78 4.53 -18.97
N ASP A 468 23.06 3.47 -19.36
CA ASP A 468 21.60 3.45 -19.45
C ASP A 468 21.07 2.01 -19.23
N ILE A 469 19.77 1.81 -19.16
CA ILE A 469 19.15 0.48 -19.12
C ILE A 469 19.22 -0.22 -20.49
N SER A 470 19.27 -1.56 -20.49
CA SER A 470 19.30 -2.38 -21.71
C SER A 470 17.92 -2.75 -22.26
N SER A 471 16.85 -2.47 -21.51
CA SER A 471 15.45 -2.59 -21.90
C SER A 471 14.87 -1.22 -22.27
N PHE A 472 13.73 -1.17 -22.98
CA PHE A 472 13.00 0.10 -23.14
C PHE A 472 12.58 0.68 -21.78
N PRO A 473 12.63 2.03 -21.62
CA PRO A 473 12.09 2.69 -20.44
C PRO A 473 10.56 2.81 -20.52
N LEU A 474 9.87 2.30 -19.49
CA LEU A 474 8.44 2.53 -19.26
C LEU A 474 8.26 3.73 -18.30
N SER A 475 7.09 4.38 -18.34
CA SER A 475 6.75 5.40 -17.33
C SER A 475 6.34 4.81 -15.97
N VAL A 476 6.06 3.50 -15.90
CA VAL A 476 5.57 2.78 -14.72
C VAL A 476 6.13 1.35 -14.69
N TYR A 477 6.58 0.87 -13.53
CA TYR A 477 7.10 -0.49 -13.31
C TYR A 477 6.44 -1.16 -12.09
N PRO A 478 5.94 -2.40 -12.19
CA PRO A 478 5.37 -3.12 -11.04
C PRO A 478 6.40 -3.46 -9.95
N PRO A 479 5.97 -3.61 -8.69
CA PRO A 479 6.83 -4.11 -7.62
C PRO A 479 7.49 -5.43 -8.00
N GLY A 480 8.78 -5.59 -7.69
CA GLY A 480 9.58 -6.75 -8.08
C GLY A 480 10.17 -6.68 -9.49
N SER A 481 9.82 -5.66 -10.30
CA SER A 481 10.47 -5.43 -11.60
C SER A 481 11.99 -5.33 -11.45
N THR A 482 12.72 -5.95 -12.36
CA THR A 482 14.18 -5.84 -12.45
C THR A 482 14.55 -5.26 -13.81
N VAL A 483 15.38 -4.21 -13.83
CA VAL A 483 15.99 -3.65 -15.04
C VAL A 483 17.51 -3.85 -14.99
N GLN A 484 18.13 -4.04 -16.15
CA GLN A 484 19.58 -4.22 -16.26
C GLN A 484 20.23 -2.98 -16.87
N TYR A 485 21.31 -2.50 -16.25
CA TYR A 485 22.09 -1.36 -16.74
C TYR A 485 23.31 -1.79 -17.56
N ARG A 486 23.69 -0.97 -18.54
CA ARG A 486 24.88 -1.10 -19.37
C ARG A 486 25.59 0.25 -19.49
N CYS A 487 26.91 0.24 -19.33
CA CYS A 487 27.74 1.42 -19.57
C CYS A 487 28.00 1.65 -21.06
N GLN A 488 28.22 2.91 -21.42
CA GLN A 488 28.71 3.33 -22.73
C GLN A 488 30.14 2.81 -22.99
N SER A 489 30.55 2.77 -24.25
CA SER A 489 31.89 2.36 -24.66
C SER A 489 32.99 3.08 -23.87
N PHE A 490 34.05 2.35 -23.50
CA PHE A 490 35.17 2.80 -22.67
C PHE A 490 34.89 3.05 -21.17
N TYR A 491 33.64 2.88 -20.70
CA TYR A 491 33.28 2.87 -19.29
C TYR A 491 33.02 1.46 -18.76
N GLU A 492 33.30 1.23 -17.48
CA GLU A 492 33.19 -0.07 -16.81
C GLU A 492 32.18 0.00 -15.66
N LEU A 493 31.31 -1.00 -15.56
CA LEU A 493 30.18 -1.00 -14.63
C LEU A 493 30.61 -1.44 -13.23
N ARG A 494 30.34 -0.60 -12.22
CA ARG A 494 30.60 -0.90 -10.81
C ARG A 494 29.33 -0.77 -9.97
N GLY A 495 28.81 -1.91 -9.53
CA GLY A 495 27.57 -2.03 -8.75
C GLY A 495 26.83 -3.32 -9.09
N SER A 496 25.56 -3.41 -8.71
CA SER A 496 24.66 -4.44 -9.25
C SER A 496 24.30 -4.09 -10.70
N ILE A 497 24.34 -5.07 -11.61
CA ILE A 497 23.79 -4.88 -12.97
C ILE A 497 22.25 -4.82 -12.92
N ASP A 498 21.65 -5.64 -12.08
CA ASP A 498 20.22 -5.74 -11.82
C ASP A 498 19.79 -4.69 -10.79
N VAL A 499 18.82 -3.86 -11.14
CA VAL A 499 18.21 -2.84 -10.28
C VAL A 499 16.72 -3.14 -10.13
N ILE A 500 16.26 -3.25 -8.88
CA ILE A 500 14.96 -3.87 -8.54
C ILE A 500 14.02 -2.84 -7.92
N CYS A 501 12.79 -2.77 -8.43
CA CYS A 501 11.69 -1.98 -7.86
C CYS A 501 11.14 -2.66 -6.60
N ARG A 502 11.10 -1.95 -5.46
CA ARG A 502 10.53 -2.42 -4.19
C ARG A 502 9.77 -1.29 -3.52
N ASN A 503 8.47 -1.46 -3.29
CA ASN A 503 7.60 -0.48 -2.60
C ASN A 503 7.76 0.95 -3.17
N GLY A 504 7.62 1.10 -4.49
CA GLY A 504 7.70 2.39 -5.19
C GLY A 504 9.11 2.95 -5.36
N GLN A 505 10.14 2.32 -4.78
CA GLN A 505 11.52 2.79 -4.83
C GLN A 505 12.45 1.77 -5.51
N TRP A 506 13.35 2.26 -6.37
CA TRP A 506 14.41 1.45 -6.97
C TRP A 506 15.56 1.21 -5.99
N SER A 507 16.22 0.05 -6.09
CA SER A 507 17.50 -0.20 -5.41
C SER A 507 18.62 0.71 -5.93
N GLU A 508 19.75 0.81 -5.20
CA GLU A 508 20.88 1.66 -5.62
C GLU A 508 21.41 1.25 -7.02
N PRO A 509 21.48 2.17 -8.00
CA PRO A 509 21.92 1.86 -9.35
C PRO A 509 23.46 1.83 -9.47
N PRO A 510 24.01 1.11 -10.46
CA PRO A 510 25.45 1.01 -10.66
C PRO A 510 26.06 2.31 -11.20
N LYS A 511 27.39 2.44 -11.09
CA LYS A 511 28.17 3.60 -11.53
C LYS A 511 29.10 3.19 -12.67
N CYS A 512 29.06 3.92 -13.78
CA CYS A 512 29.94 3.69 -14.93
C CYS A 512 31.21 4.52 -14.80
N ILE A 513 32.35 3.84 -14.63
CA ILE A 513 33.65 4.47 -14.37
C ILE A 513 34.51 4.38 -15.63
N GLY A 514 35.02 5.51 -16.11
CA GLY A 514 35.89 5.55 -17.30
C GLY A 514 37.15 4.73 -17.06
N ARG A 515 37.53 3.88 -18.03
CA ARG A 515 38.76 3.09 -17.92
C ARG A 515 39.96 4.02 -17.84
N ARG A 516 40.79 3.84 -16.80
CA ARG A 516 42.03 4.59 -16.64
C ARG A 516 42.96 4.24 -17.79
N LEU A 517 43.08 5.12 -18.77
CA LEU A 517 44.06 5.01 -19.85
C LEU A 517 45.46 5.08 -19.22
N VAL A 518 46.03 3.92 -18.95
CA VAL A 518 47.48 3.80 -18.72
C VAL A 518 48.13 4.10 -20.06
N THR A 519 48.54 5.34 -20.26
CA THR A 519 49.37 5.74 -21.39
C THR A 519 50.70 5.01 -21.27
N SER A 520 50.80 3.88 -21.96
CA SER A 520 52.01 3.09 -22.09
C SER A 520 53.02 3.85 -22.95
N VAL A 521 53.64 4.86 -22.37
CA VAL A 521 54.74 5.61 -22.97
C VAL A 521 55.85 4.60 -23.28
N LEU A 522 56.06 4.35 -24.57
CA LEU A 522 57.16 3.52 -25.05
C LEU A 522 58.48 4.20 -24.68
N VAL A 523 59.16 3.66 -23.67
CA VAL A 523 60.47 4.17 -23.22
C VAL A 523 61.54 3.77 -24.24
N LEU A 524 61.63 4.54 -25.31
CA LEU A 524 62.78 4.57 -26.21
C LEU A 524 63.66 5.76 -25.83
N TRP A 525 64.91 5.43 -25.48
CA TRP A 525 65.99 6.34 -25.08
C TRP A 525 65.77 7.03 -23.72
N GLY A 526 66.59 6.64 -22.74
CA GLY A 526 66.42 7.03 -21.35
C GLY A 526 67.04 8.39 -21.01
N VAL A 527 66.24 9.27 -20.43
CA VAL A 527 66.70 10.36 -19.57
C VAL A 527 65.88 10.30 -18.28
N LEU A 528 66.55 10.08 -17.14
CA LEU A 528 65.91 10.17 -15.83
C LEU A 528 65.80 11.64 -15.41
N LEU A 529 64.62 12.23 -15.62
CA LEU A 529 64.18 13.40 -14.87
C LEU A 529 63.16 12.93 -13.82
N GLY A 530 63.41 13.29 -12.56
CA GLY A 530 62.59 12.86 -11.43
C GLY A 530 61.21 13.51 -11.39
N PRO A 531 60.27 12.97 -10.61
CA PRO A 531 58.92 13.51 -10.52
C PRO A 531 58.91 14.89 -9.83
N PRO A 532 58.17 15.89 -10.37
CA PRO A 532 57.88 17.11 -9.64
C PRO A 532 56.84 16.85 -8.55
N SER A 533 57.33 16.62 -7.33
CA SER A 533 56.70 16.90 -6.02
C SER A 533 55.16 16.98 -5.94
N ASP A 534 54.55 16.04 -5.22
CA ASP A 534 53.22 16.24 -4.60
C ASP A 534 53.24 17.43 -3.62
N THR A 535 52.19 18.26 -3.60
CA THR A 535 51.74 18.99 -2.39
C THR A 535 50.34 19.58 -2.54
N CYS A 536 49.65 19.75 -1.40
CA CYS A 536 48.37 20.44 -1.23
C CYS A 536 47.15 19.94 -2.02
N SER A 537 46.55 18.87 -1.50
CA SER A 537 45.09 18.80 -1.39
C SER A 537 44.58 19.79 -0.34
N THR A 538 43.48 20.50 -0.62
CA THR A 538 42.62 21.12 0.41
C THR A 538 41.17 20.74 0.18
N GLU A 539 40.54 20.15 1.20
CA GLU A 539 39.10 19.88 1.22
C GLU A 539 38.30 21.16 1.54
N ALA A 540 37.07 21.24 1.04
CA ALA A 540 36.07 22.18 1.52
C ALA A 540 34.69 21.50 1.54
N TRP A 541 34.21 21.16 2.74
CA TRP A 541 32.85 20.67 2.96
C TRP A 541 31.84 21.82 2.94
N THR A 542 30.79 21.74 2.12
CA THR A 542 29.59 22.57 2.27
C THR A 542 28.28 21.81 2.03
N HIS A 543 27.46 21.79 3.08
CA HIS A 543 26.00 21.66 3.07
C HIS A 543 25.47 22.79 3.98
N PRO A 544 24.18 23.16 3.94
CA PRO A 544 23.27 23.24 2.79
C PRO A 544 22.44 24.56 2.79
N SER A 545 21.81 24.96 1.66
CA SER A 545 20.52 25.68 1.69
C SER A 545 19.82 25.73 0.33
N THR A 546 18.50 25.96 0.39
CA THR A 546 17.53 25.97 -0.71
C THR A 546 17.47 27.29 -1.50
N GLU A 547 16.70 27.26 -2.59
CA GLU A 547 16.33 28.36 -3.48
C GLU A 547 15.50 29.47 -2.80
N GLU A 548 15.52 30.69 -3.35
CA GLU A 548 14.35 31.42 -3.88
C GLU A 548 14.79 32.65 -4.75
N PRO A 549 13.91 33.31 -5.54
CA PRO A 549 14.31 33.89 -6.84
C PRO A 549 14.47 35.44 -6.92
N GLU A 550 14.52 35.96 -8.16
CA GLU A 550 14.97 37.31 -8.57
C GLU A 550 14.09 38.53 -8.18
N THR A 551 14.64 39.72 -8.45
CA THR A 551 14.24 41.04 -7.90
C THR A 551 13.04 41.74 -8.58
N GLY A 552 12.24 42.47 -7.79
CA GLY A 552 11.20 43.39 -8.29
C GLY A 552 10.99 44.64 -7.40
N LYS A 553 11.26 45.85 -7.93
CA LYS A 553 11.24 47.14 -7.21
C LYS A 553 9.88 47.55 -6.61
N ARG A 554 9.86 48.08 -5.37
CA ARG A 554 9.33 49.44 -5.02
C ARG A 554 9.58 49.85 -3.54
N ARG A 555 9.32 51.13 -3.24
CA ARG A 555 9.46 51.88 -1.95
C ARG A 555 8.60 51.23 -0.83
N ALA A 556 8.84 51.41 0.49
CA ALA A 556 9.20 52.64 1.21
C ALA A 556 9.88 52.42 2.59
N ALA A 557 10.04 53.50 3.37
CA ALA A 557 10.92 53.60 4.55
C ALA A 557 10.36 53.06 5.88
N SER A 558 11.25 52.70 6.83
CA SER A 558 11.45 53.45 8.12
C SER A 558 12.37 52.73 9.14
N HIS A 559 13.06 53.52 9.99
CA HIS A 559 13.53 53.26 11.38
C HIS A 559 14.01 51.85 11.82
N SER A 560 15.29 51.63 12.16
CA SER A 560 15.97 51.88 13.48
C SER A 560 15.46 50.99 14.64
N HIS A 561 16.25 50.46 15.59
CA HIS A 561 17.52 50.92 16.22
C HIS A 561 18.07 49.81 17.19
N ILE A 562 19.36 49.85 17.62
CA ILE A 562 19.88 49.46 18.98
C ILE A 562 19.77 47.97 19.42
N THR A 563 20.65 47.27 20.17
CA THR A 563 22.07 47.33 20.64
C THR A 563 22.46 45.87 20.99
N ALA A 564 23.66 45.33 20.72
CA ALA A 564 25.00 45.61 21.26
C ALA A 564 25.21 45.31 22.77
N GLN A 565 25.84 44.16 23.09
CA GLN A 565 26.70 43.88 24.26
C GLN A 565 27.36 42.49 24.10
N GLY A 566 28.63 42.23 24.46
CA GLY A 566 29.71 43.16 24.84
C GLY A 566 30.64 42.65 25.95
N GLY A 567 31.65 41.82 25.64
CA GLY A 567 32.72 41.37 26.56
C GLY A 567 33.40 40.08 26.02
N LEU A 568 34.72 39.92 25.82
CA LEU A 568 35.93 40.26 26.60
C LEU A 568 35.96 39.53 27.96
N ARG A 569 37.06 38.91 28.46
CA ARG A 569 38.49 38.76 28.04
C ARG A 569 39.17 37.72 28.99
N THR A 570 40.36 37.10 28.83
CA THR A 570 41.48 37.02 27.83
C THR A 570 42.34 35.75 28.11
N ALA A 571 43.10 35.23 27.13
CA ALA A 571 44.52 34.72 27.22
C ALA A 571 44.97 33.64 28.27
N TRP A 572 46.10 32.91 28.16
CA TRP A 572 47.02 32.40 27.10
C TRP A 572 47.97 31.35 27.79
N PHE A 573 48.92 30.75 27.04
CA PHE A 573 50.19 30.12 27.51
C PHE A 573 50.23 28.68 28.16
N PHE A 574 50.62 27.71 27.32
CA PHE A 574 51.83 26.82 27.44
C PHE A 574 51.95 25.61 28.41
N SER A 575 52.49 24.51 27.83
CA SER A 575 53.49 23.55 28.40
C SER A 575 53.08 22.58 29.53
N VAL A 576 53.70 21.39 29.73
CA VAL A 576 54.51 20.45 28.89
C VAL A 576 54.53 19.06 29.59
N LEU A 577 55.18 18.02 29.01
CA LEU A 577 55.55 16.68 29.54
C LEU A 577 55.53 16.48 31.09
N THR A 578 55.26 15.30 31.69
CA THR A 578 55.66 13.92 31.31
C THR A 578 54.91 12.87 32.15
N GLY A 579 54.97 11.56 31.83
CA GLY A 579 54.69 10.50 32.80
C GLY A 579 54.46 9.09 32.24
N LEU A 580 55.52 8.27 32.12
CA LEU A 580 55.36 6.81 32.04
C LEU A 580 55.23 6.21 33.44
N LEU A 581 54.45 5.13 33.57
CA LEU A 581 54.84 3.95 34.35
C LEU A 581 54.02 2.73 33.90
N ALA A 582 54.58 1.53 34.05
CA ALA A 582 53.95 0.26 33.68
C ALA A 582 54.34 -0.83 34.68
N PHE A 583 53.48 -1.83 34.93
CA PHE A 583 53.80 -3.26 34.79
C PHE A 583 52.69 -4.24 35.26
N LYS A 584 52.70 -5.44 34.64
CA LYS A 584 52.33 -6.79 35.16
C LYS A 584 50.94 -7.03 35.78
N SER A 585 50.10 -7.68 34.96
CA SER A 585 49.63 -9.07 35.13
C SER A 585 50.07 -9.84 36.39
N ASN A 586 49.13 -10.57 37.00
CA ASN A 586 49.38 -11.87 37.63
C ASN A 586 48.23 -12.85 37.36
N ASN A 587 48.45 -14.16 37.59
CA ASN A 587 47.59 -15.27 37.12
C ASN A 587 47.36 -16.32 38.22
N GLY A 588 46.26 -17.10 38.14
CA GLY A 588 45.94 -18.22 39.04
C GLY A 588 44.43 -18.47 39.17
N THR A 589 43.84 -19.49 38.51
CA THR A 589 43.65 -20.89 39.00
C THR A 589 42.75 -21.02 40.25
N ARG A 590 41.53 -21.59 40.11
CA ARG A 590 41.17 -23.02 40.36
C ARG A 590 41.28 -23.41 41.85
N THR A 591 40.34 -24.16 42.47
CA THR A 591 39.61 -25.34 41.95
C THR A 591 38.42 -25.74 42.85
N LYS A 592 37.48 -26.54 42.29
CA LYS A 592 36.59 -27.51 42.97
C LYS A 592 35.49 -26.94 43.90
N SER A 593 34.42 -27.70 44.20
CA SER A 593 34.09 -29.08 43.77
C SER A 593 32.79 -29.13 42.96
#